data_AF-A0A2T4V2L5-F1
#
_entry.id   AF-A0A2T4V2L5-F1
#
_cell.length_a   1.000
_cell.length_b   1.000
_cell.length_c   1.000
_cell.angle_alpha   90.00
_cell.angle_beta   90.00
_cell.angle_gamma   90.00
#
_symmetry.space_group_name_H-M   'P 1'
#
loop_
_entity.id
_entity.type
_entity.pdbx_description
1 polymer ?
#
loop_
_entity_poly.entity_id
_entity_poly.type
_entity_poly.pdbx_seq_one_letter_code
_entity_poly.pdbx_strand_id
1 'polypeptide(L)'
;MSFILYQARVRQSFHRLLTLGLPLALVFTWLSVDVSMLLYTKFNAPPLLLRPGDIFLIPLCLGMGTIGRDVSEGLLPVLLTRPMRRSSYVLSHWAALGTVASFWALLHLLLQWGLIQIATYQPPHSIELLYNALGRVSLCFGMAATLVCFSSRLPAFGNLVLWGVLYYLMDQVLPGFGQTPSILEFTFTARQYLKGLLLPELDFRRTFAATPISWFRLTTYASNVSLLLLLAIYVFNRREVSYASR
;
A
#
# COMPACT_ATOMS: atom_id res chain seq x y z
N MET A 1 8.19 -12.80 38.24
CA MET A 1 7.59 -12.34 36.98
C MET A 1 8.66 -11.53 36.26
N SER A 2 9.29 -12.15 35.26
CA SER A 2 10.68 -11.89 34.86
C SER A 2 10.87 -10.63 34.03
N PHE A 3 12.02 -9.97 34.22
CA PHE A 3 12.54 -8.80 33.49
C PHE A 3 12.38 -8.91 31.95
N ILE A 4 12.38 -10.14 31.42
CA ILE A 4 12.13 -10.48 30.01
C ILE A 4 10.74 -10.05 29.53
N LEU A 5 9.69 -10.24 30.36
CA LEU A 5 8.32 -9.80 30.02
C LEU A 5 8.20 -8.27 30.04
N TYR A 6 8.96 -7.60 30.89
CA TYR A 6 8.99 -6.14 30.95
C TYR A 6 9.71 -5.57 29.72
N GLN A 7 10.87 -6.11 29.34
CA GLN A 7 11.58 -5.72 28.13
C GLN A 7 10.75 -5.96 26.86
N ALA A 8 10.04 -7.10 26.77
CA ALA A 8 9.15 -7.38 25.64
C ALA A 8 8.01 -6.34 25.53
N ARG A 9 7.44 -5.93 26.68
CA ARG A 9 6.36 -4.94 26.72
C ARG A 9 6.84 -3.53 26.36
N VAL A 10 8.01 -3.11 26.84
CA VAL A 10 8.62 -1.81 26.50
C VAL A 10 9.00 -1.74 25.01
N ARG A 11 9.56 -2.82 24.45
CA ARG A 11 9.88 -2.93 23.02
C ARG A 11 8.62 -2.87 22.16
N GLN A 12 7.52 -3.50 22.60
CA GLN A 12 6.22 -3.38 21.93
C GLN A 12 5.65 -1.96 21.95
N SER A 13 5.77 -1.23 23.06
CA SER A 13 5.25 0.15 23.18
C SER A 13 6.03 1.15 22.34
N PHE A 14 7.36 1.08 22.35
CA PHE A 14 8.21 1.91 21.48
C PHE A 14 7.94 1.64 19.99
N HIS A 15 7.60 0.40 19.66
CA HIS A 15 7.31 0.00 18.29
C HIS A 15 5.93 0.47 17.81
N ARG A 16 4.92 0.54 18.69
CA ARG A 16 3.63 1.20 18.39
C ARG A 16 3.78 2.70 18.11
N LEU A 17 4.73 3.37 18.76
CA LEU A 17 5.04 4.76 18.47
C LEU A 17 5.75 4.93 17.13
N LEU A 18 6.71 4.06 16.81
CA LEU A 18 7.46 4.13 15.55
C LEU A 18 6.59 3.81 14.32
N THR A 19 5.64 2.89 14.48
CA THR A 19 4.65 2.55 13.43
C THR A 19 3.63 3.66 13.16
N LEU A 20 3.40 4.57 14.12
CA LEU A 20 2.57 5.76 13.92
C LEU A 20 3.39 6.99 13.46
N GLY A 21 4.63 7.12 13.91
CA GLY A 21 5.48 8.27 13.60
C GLY A 21 5.86 8.36 12.13
N LEU A 22 6.20 7.24 11.50
CA LEU A 22 6.62 7.20 10.09
C LEU A 22 5.48 7.58 9.10
N PRO A 23 4.26 6.98 9.15
CA PRO A 23 3.17 7.39 8.26
C PRO A 23 2.76 8.84 8.51
N LEU A 24 2.77 9.30 9.78
CA LEU A 24 2.51 10.69 10.12
C LEU A 24 3.56 11.62 9.50
N ALA A 25 4.84 11.30 9.63
CA ALA A 25 5.92 12.07 9.01
C ALA A 25 5.75 12.13 7.49
N LEU A 26 5.37 11.03 6.84
CA LEU A 26 5.08 11.03 5.40
C LEU A 26 3.93 11.98 5.06
N VAL A 27 2.81 11.90 5.77
CA VAL A 27 1.67 12.80 5.56
C VAL A 27 2.11 14.26 5.71
N PHE A 28 2.90 14.59 6.74
CA PHE A 28 3.41 15.94 6.92
C PHE A 28 4.43 16.37 5.87
N THR A 29 5.30 15.47 5.39
CA THR A 29 6.26 15.80 4.33
C THR A 29 5.55 16.10 3.02
N TRP A 30 4.56 15.30 2.62
CA TRP A 30 3.75 15.55 1.43
C TRP A 30 2.96 16.86 1.55
N LEU A 31 2.34 17.07 2.72
CA LEU A 31 1.63 18.31 3.00
C LEU A 31 2.56 19.53 2.97
N SER A 32 3.79 19.40 3.50
CA SER A 32 4.79 20.46 3.43
C SER A 32 5.16 20.78 1.98
N VAL A 33 5.28 19.78 1.10
CA VAL A 33 5.54 20.00 -0.33
C VAL A 33 4.38 20.75 -0.98
N ASP A 34 3.14 20.38 -0.69
CA ASP A 34 1.94 21.08 -1.19
C ASP A 34 1.91 22.54 -0.73
N VAL A 35 2.22 22.80 0.54
CA VAL A 35 2.32 24.15 1.10
C VAL A 35 3.48 24.94 0.48
N SER A 36 4.66 24.32 0.31
CA SER A 36 5.80 24.96 -0.35
C SER A 36 5.49 25.33 -1.80
N MET A 37 4.78 24.47 -2.55
CA MET A 37 4.33 24.76 -3.91
C MET A 37 3.33 25.91 -3.96
N LEU A 38 2.38 25.96 -3.02
CA LEU A 38 1.44 27.08 -2.88
C LEU A 38 2.17 28.41 -2.65
N LEU A 39 3.14 28.43 -1.73
CA LEU A 39 3.93 29.62 -1.43
C LEU A 39 4.81 30.03 -2.61
N TYR A 40 5.45 29.07 -3.27
CA TYR A 40 6.31 29.31 -4.44
C TYR A 40 5.53 29.94 -5.60
N THR A 41 4.32 29.45 -5.85
CA THR A 41 3.46 29.95 -6.93
C THR A 41 2.70 31.23 -6.55
N LYS A 42 2.92 31.79 -5.35
CA LYS A 42 2.18 32.95 -4.82
C LYS A 42 0.66 32.77 -4.92
N PHE A 43 0.17 31.56 -4.70
CA PHE A 43 -1.26 31.20 -4.85
C PHE A 43 -1.81 31.35 -6.29
N ASN A 44 -0.97 31.56 -7.30
CA ASN A 44 -1.41 31.66 -8.70
C ASN A 44 -1.74 30.30 -9.31
N ALA A 45 -1.22 29.20 -8.76
CA ALA A 45 -1.54 27.85 -9.19
C ALA A 45 -2.04 27.03 -7.99
N PRO A 46 -3.33 26.61 -7.96
CA PRO A 46 -3.79 25.71 -6.92
C PRO A 46 -3.02 24.40 -6.93
N PRO A 47 -2.70 23.81 -5.77
CA PRO A 47 -2.18 22.46 -5.70
C PRO A 47 -3.25 21.52 -6.25
N LEU A 48 -2.85 20.75 -7.26
CA LEU A 48 -3.72 19.73 -7.83
C LEU A 48 -3.93 18.63 -6.81
N LEU A 49 -5.17 18.15 -6.72
CA LEU A 49 -5.52 17.08 -5.81
C LEU A 49 -4.74 15.82 -6.22
N LEU A 50 -3.85 15.34 -5.33
CA LEU A 50 -2.93 14.24 -5.61
C LEU A 50 -3.72 13.01 -6.07
N ARG A 51 -3.22 12.33 -7.11
CA ARG A 51 -3.86 11.12 -7.60
C ARG A 51 -3.65 10.00 -6.60
N PRO A 52 -4.58 9.02 -6.51
CA PRO A 52 -4.42 7.90 -5.60
C PRO A 52 -3.07 7.20 -5.77
N GLY A 53 -2.65 6.98 -7.02
CA GLY A 53 -1.38 6.38 -7.40
C GLY A 53 -0.12 7.03 -6.82
N ASP A 54 -0.17 8.28 -6.36
CA ASP A 54 0.99 9.02 -5.83
C ASP A 54 1.21 8.76 -4.32
N ILE A 55 0.23 8.15 -3.64
CA ILE A 55 0.23 7.96 -2.17
C ILE A 55 0.71 6.56 -1.78
N PHE A 56 1.27 5.81 -2.73
CA PHE A 56 1.74 4.44 -2.54
C PHE A 56 2.77 4.25 -1.41
N LEU A 57 3.47 5.31 -1.01
CA LEU A 57 4.42 5.28 0.09
C LEU A 57 3.78 5.02 1.45
N ILE A 58 2.53 5.46 1.67
CA ILE A 58 1.81 5.25 2.94
C ILE A 58 1.61 3.74 3.22
N PRO A 59 0.92 2.97 2.36
CA PRO A 59 0.77 1.52 2.57
C PRO A 59 2.11 0.79 2.55
N LEU A 60 3.10 1.27 1.79
CA LEU A 60 4.43 0.67 1.73
C LEU A 60 5.16 0.74 3.08
N CYS A 61 5.18 1.91 3.72
CA CYS A 61 5.83 2.07 5.01
C CYS A 61 5.10 1.33 6.14
N LEU A 62 3.77 1.28 6.09
CA LEU A 62 2.97 0.51 7.04
C LEU A 62 3.09 -1.00 6.85
N GLY A 63 3.24 -1.46 5.60
CA GLY A 63 3.36 -2.87 5.24
C GLY A 63 4.76 -3.44 5.40
N MET A 64 5.71 -2.62 5.89
CA MET A 64 7.08 -3.01 6.13
C MET A 64 7.17 -4.16 7.14
N GLY A 65 7.51 -5.34 6.65
CA GLY A 65 7.78 -6.52 7.48
C GLY A 65 6.60 -7.05 8.30
N THR A 66 5.33 -6.81 7.94
CA THR A 66 4.18 -7.22 8.78
C THR A 66 4.19 -8.71 9.17
N ILE A 67 4.26 -9.62 8.21
CA ILE A 67 4.30 -11.08 8.47
C ILE A 67 5.75 -11.57 8.64
N GLY A 68 6.66 -11.05 7.82
CA GLY A 68 8.08 -11.44 7.84
C GLY A 68 8.75 -11.14 9.18
N ARG A 69 8.27 -10.16 9.93
CA ARG A 69 8.75 -9.85 11.27
C ARG A 69 8.28 -10.88 12.30
N ASP A 70 7.00 -11.24 12.31
CA ASP A 70 6.46 -12.26 13.21
C ASP A 70 7.18 -13.62 13.05
N VAL A 71 7.61 -13.92 11.81
CA VAL A 71 8.49 -15.06 11.51
C VAL A 71 9.87 -14.86 12.15
N SER A 72 10.52 -13.71 11.90
CA SER A 72 11.88 -13.43 12.39
C SER A 72 11.99 -13.30 13.91
N GLU A 73 10.92 -12.87 14.57
CA GLU A 73 10.85 -12.73 16.04
C GLU A 73 10.42 -14.03 16.72
N GLY A 74 10.14 -15.10 15.96
CA GLY A 74 9.70 -16.38 16.54
C GLY A 74 8.32 -16.32 17.22
N LEU A 75 7.49 -15.32 16.88
CA LEU A 75 6.13 -15.17 17.43
C LEU A 75 5.14 -16.11 16.74
N LEU A 76 5.44 -16.51 15.51
CA LEU A 76 4.56 -17.31 14.67
C LEU A 76 4.19 -18.69 15.29
N PRO A 77 5.12 -19.48 15.85
CA PRO A 77 4.78 -20.70 16.59
C PRO A 77 3.82 -20.43 17.75
N VAL A 78 4.02 -19.35 18.50
CA VAL A 78 3.18 -18.97 19.65
C VAL A 78 1.77 -18.60 19.19
N LEU A 79 1.66 -17.82 18.12
CA LEU A 79 0.36 -17.42 17.55
C LEU A 79 -0.41 -18.61 16.98
N LEU A 80 0.29 -19.57 16.35
CA LEU A 80 -0.30 -20.78 15.80
C LEU A 80 -0.63 -21.86 16.84
N THR A 81 -0.23 -21.71 18.11
CA THR A 81 -0.72 -22.61 19.18
C THR A 81 -2.21 -22.46 19.44
N ARG A 82 -2.79 -21.32 19.07
CA ARG A 82 -4.24 -21.08 19.15
C ARG A 82 -4.92 -21.74 17.95
N PRO A 83 -6.19 -22.15 18.07
CA PRO A 83 -6.96 -22.73 16.96
C PRO A 83 -7.36 -21.67 15.93
N MET A 84 -6.37 -21.02 15.30
CA MET A 84 -6.54 -20.08 14.22
C MET A 84 -6.12 -20.73 12.90
N ARG A 85 -7.01 -20.68 11.91
CA ARG A 85 -6.67 -21.11 10.55
C ARG A 85 -5.62 -20.16 9.98
N ARG A 86 -4.59 -20.71 9.34
CA ARG A 86 -3.52 -19.95 8.66
C ARG A 86 -4.06 -18.92 7.66
N SER A 87 -5.12 -19.25 6.94
CA SER A 87 -5.81 -18.31 6.04
C SER A 87 -6.41 -17.11 6.77
N SER A 88 -6.99 -17.32 7.95
CA SER A 88 -7.55 -16.25 8.78
C SER A 88 -6.47 -15.29 9.26
N TYR A 89 -5.25 -15.78 9.51
CA TYR A 89 -4.11 -14.95 9.90
C TYR A 89 -3.64 -14.05 8.75
N VAL A 90 -3.54 -14.58 7.53
CA VAL A 90 -3.17 -13.80 6.34
C VAL A 90 -4.24 -12.73 6.03
N LEU A 91 -5.52 -13.11 6.09
CA LEU A 91 -6.63 -12.18 5.84
C LEU A 91 -6.74 -11.10 6.91
N SER A 92 -6.51 -11.43 8.19
CA SER A 92 -6.52 -10.41 9.26
C SER A 92 -5.39 -9.41 9.09
N HIS A 93 -4.20 -9.84 8.66
CA HIS A 93 -3.08 -8.95 8.35
C HIS A 93 -3.37 -8.06 7.15
N TRP A 94 -3.95 -8.61 6.08
CA TRP A 94 -4.38 -7.83 4.93
C TRP A 94 -5.42 -6.77 5.31
N ALA A 95 -6.44 -7.15 6.08
CA ALA A 95 -7.47 -6.23 6.53
C ALA A 95 -6.92 -5.15 7.47
N ALA A 96 -6.07 -5.51 8.43
CA ALA A 96 -5.44 -4.56 9.35
C ALA A 96 -4.53 -3.57 8.61
N LEU A 97 -3.69 -4.05 7.69
CA LEU A 97 -2.82 -3.18 6.89
C LEU A 97 -3.64 -2.26 5.98
N GLY A 98 -4.64 -2.81 5.28
CA GLY A 98 -5.51 -2.05 4.38
C GLY A 98 -6.29 -0.95 5.10
N THR A 99 -6.85 -1.26 6.28
CA THR A 99 -7.62 -0.29 7.10
C THR A 99 -6.73 0.83 7.65
N VAL A 100 -5.58 0.50 8.24
CA VAL A 100 -4.65 1.50 8.78
C VAL A 100 -4.10 2.39 7.65
N ALA A 101 -3.69 1.80 6.52
CA ALA A 101 -3.21 2.58 5.38
C ALA A 101 -4.31 3.49 4.80
N SER A 102 -5.54 2.98 4.69
CA SER A 102 -6.69 3.77 4.23
C SER A 102 -6.99 4.94 5.15
N PHE A 103 -6.91 4.74 6.48
CA PHE A 103 -7.10 5.81 7.45
C PHE A 103 -6.10 6.95 7.24
N TRP A 104 -4.81 6.64 7.10
CA TRP A 104 -3.77 7.65 6.84
C TRP A 104 -3.93 8.32 5.46
N ALA A 105 -4.30 7.56 4.43
CA ALA A 105 -4.52 8.10 3.09
C ALA A 105 -5.74 9.05 3.01
N LEU A 106 -6.80 8.75 3.78
CA LEU A 106 -7.97 9.61 3.92
C LEU A 106 -7.67 10.83 4.79
N LEU A 107 -6.92 10.68 5.88
CA LEU A 107 -6.46 11.81 6.68
C LEU A 107 -5.64 12.78 5.82
N HIS A 108 -4.72 12.27 5.01
CA HIS A 108 -3.98 13.07 4.04
C HIS A 108 -4.92 13.78 3.05
N LEU A 109 -5.93 13.08 2.53
CA LEU A 109 -6.89 13.67 1.59
C LEU A 109 -7.67 14.82 2.23
N LEU A 110 -8.13 14.66 3.47
CA LEU A 110 -8.87 15.68 4.21
C LEU A 110 -8.00 16.91 4.47
N LEU A 111 -6.75 16.72 4.88
CA LEU A 111 -5.82 17.82 5.10
C LEU A 111 -5.50 18.57 3.80
N GLN A 112 -5.25 17.83 2.71
CA GLN A 112 -5.00 18.41 1.39
C GLN A 112 -6.23 19.18 0.88
N TRP A 113 -7.43 18.63 1.04
CA TRP A 113 -8.67 19.29 0.68
C TRP A 113 -8.87 20.58 1.49
N GLY A 114 -8.65 20.54 2.81
CA GLY A 114 -8.71 21.72 3.67
C GLY A 114 -7.74 22.82 3.24
N LEU A 115 -6.51 22.45 2.86
CA LEU A 115 -5.52 23.40 2.31
C LEU A 115 -6.00 24.05 1.01
N ILE A 116 -6.55 23.27 0.07
CA ILE A 116 -7.07 23.79 -1.21
C ILE A 116 -8.22 24.77 -0.95
N GLN A 117 -9.15 24.43 -0.04
CA GLN A 117 -10.27 25.31 0.30
C GLN A 117 -9.80 26.67 0.82
N ILE A 118 -8.81 26.68 1.72
CA ILE A 118 -8.24 27.90 2.29
C ILE A 118 -7.51 28.71 1.20
N ALA A 119 -6.79 28.04 0.31
CA ALA A 119 -5.92 28.70 -0.66
C ALA A 119 -6.65 29.30 -1.87
N THR A 120 -7.75 28.70 -2.35
CA THR A 120 -8.36 29.09 -3.63
C THR A 120 -9.81 29.55 -3.57
N TYR A 121 -10.49 29.45 -2.42
CA TYR A 121 -11.92 29.79 -2.25
C TYR A 121 -12.89 29.08 -3.22
N GLN A 122 -12.39 28.23 -4.14
CA GLN A 122 -13.14 27.38 -5.04
C GLN A 122 -12.80 25.92 -4.73
N PRO A 123 -13.57 25.25 -3.85
CA PRO A 123 -13.30 23.87 -3.51
C PRO A 123 -13.53 22.93 -4.71
N PRO A 124 -12.74 21.85 -4.86
CA PRO A 124 -13.02 20.82 -5.84
C PRO A 124 -14.39 20.19 -5.59
N HIS A 125 -15.05 19.75 -6.66
CA HIS A 125 -16.42 19.25 -6.58
C HIS A 125 -16.50 18.03 -5.65
N SER A 126 -17.56 17.93 -4.84
CA SER A 126 -17.71 16.88 -3.81
C SER A 126 -17.63 15.47 -4.38
N ILE A 127 -18.07 15.27 -5.62
CA ILE A 127 -17.98 13.97 -6.30
C ILE A 127 -16.53 13.58 -6.63
N GLU A 128 -15.66 14.54 -6.95
CA GLU A 128 -14.26 14.28 -7.24
C GLU A 128 -13.50 13.88 -5.98
N LEU A 129 -13.83 14.53 -4.86
CA LEU A 129 -13.34 14.14 -3.54
C LEU A 129 -13.73 12.71 -3.20
N LEU A 130 -14.99 12.33 -3.44
CA LEU A 130 -15.48 10.97 -3.21
C LEU A 130 -14.74 9.94 -4.09
N TYR A 131 -14.59 10.20 -5.39
CA TYR A 131 -13.86 9.29 -6.28
C TYR A 131 -12.39 9.15 -5.89
N ASN A 132 -11.74 10.23 -5.46
CA ASN A 132 -10.36 10.16 -5.00
C ASN A 132 -10.25 9.39 -3.67
N ALA A 133 -11.17 9.63 -2.73
CA ALA A 133 -11.23 8.88 -1.47
C ALA A 133 -11.37 7.37 -1.72
N LEU A 134 -12.31 6.96 -2.56
CA LEU A 134 -12.51 5.56 -2.93
C LEU A 134 -11.30 4.99 -3.66
N GLY A 135 -10.69 5.75 -4.58
CA GLY A 135 -9.45 5.38 -5.28
C GLY A 135 -8.31 5.09 -4.30
N ARG A 136 -8.06 5.99 -3.33
CA ARG A 136 -7.04 5.83 -2.30
C ARG A 136 -7.28 4.59 -1.44
N VAL A 137 -8.53 4.37 -1.00
CA VAL A 137 -8.89 3.17 -0.23
C VAL A 137 -8.63 1.91 -1.04
N SER A 138 -9.08 1.85 -2.30
CA SER A 138 -8.85 0.68 -3.15
C SER A 138 -7.36 0.40 -3.40
N LEU A 139 -6.55 1.45 -3.57
CA LEU A 139 -5.11 1.31 -3.71
C LEU A 139 -4.49 0.80 -2.41
N CYS A 140 -4.89 1.32 -1.25
CA CYS A 140 -4.38 0.85 0.04
C CYS A 140 -4.69 -0.63 0.28
N PHE A 141 -5.91 -1.09 0.02
CA PHE A 141 -6.28 -2.52 0.12
C PHE A 141 -5.60 -3.38 -0.95
N GLY A 142 -5.45 -2.85 -2.16
CA GLY A 142 -4.74 -3.50 -3.24
C GLY A 142 -3.26 -3.71 -2.89
N MET A 143 -2.56 -2.65 -2.55
CA MET A 143 -1.17 -2.70 -2.12
C MET A 143 -0.99 -3.57 -0.87
N ALA A 144 -1.92 -3.53 0.09
CA ALA A 144 -1.87 -4.42 1.24
C ALA A 144 -1.83 -5.89 0.82
N ALA A 145 -2.59 -6.30 -0.21
CA ALA A 145 -2.55 -7.66 -0.73
C ALA A 145 -1.18 -8.01 -1.34
N THR A 146 -0.58 -7.08 -2.08
CA THR A 146 0.77 -7.26 -2.66
C THR A 146 1.83 -7.43 -1.56
N LEU A 147 1.81 -6.57 -0.54
CA LEU A 147 2.80 -6.55 0.54
C LEU A 147 2.65 -7.77 1.43
N VAL A 148 1.42 -8.19 1.73
CA VAL A 148 1.14 -9.44 2.44
C VAL A 148 1.62 -10.65 1.65
N CYS A 149 1.38 -10.69 0.34
CA CYS A 149 1.88 -11.75 -0.53
C CYS A 149 3.42 -11.82 -0.50
N PHE A 150 4.13 -10.70 -0.64
CA PHE A 150 5.59 -10.70 -0.59
C PHE A 150 6.13 -11.04 0.81
N SER A 151 5.47 -10.56 1.88
CA SER A 151 5.83 -10.86 3.27
C SER A 151 5.63 -12.34 3.63
N SER A 152 4.68 -13.02 2.97
CA SER A 152 4.51 -14.46 3.09
C SER A 152 5.67 -15.27 2.51
N ARG A 153 6.48 -14.68 1.62
CA ARG A 153 7.59 -15.37 0.93
C ARG A 153 8.96 -14.96 1.45
N LEU A 154 9.16 -13.70 1.81
CA LEU A 154 10.44 -13.17 2.26
C LEU A 154 10.39 -12.73 3.73
N PRO A 155 11.42 -13.04 4.54
CA PRO A 155 11.49 -12.57 5.92
C PRO A 155 11.84 -11.07 6.00
N ALA A 156 11.47 -10.44 7.12
CA ALA A 156 11.81 -9.06 7.46
C ALA A 156 11.54 -8.04 6.32
N PHE A 157 12.54 -7.24 5.96
CA PHE A 157 12.48 -6.17 4.94
C PHE A 157 12.54 -6.68 3.50
N GLY A 158 12.71 -8.00 3.28
CA GLY A 158 12.84 -8.56 1.93
C GLY A 158 11.63 -8.27 1.05
N ASN A 159 10.43 -8.12 1.65
CA ASN A 159 9.22 -7.77 0.91
C ASN A 159 9.29 -6.36 0.27
N LEU A 160 9.86 -5.39 0.97
CA LEU A 160 10.06 -4.03 0.44
C LEU A 160 11.15 -3.97 -0.61
N VAL A 161 12.25 -4.70 -0.40
CA VAL A 161 13.31 -4.78 -1.40
C VAL A 161 12.78 -5.40 -2.69
N LEU A 162 12.04 -6.51 -2.59
CA LEU A 162 11.41 -7.13 -3.76
C LEU A 162 10.44 -6.17 -4.46
N TRP A 163 9.56 -5.52 -3.69
CA TRP A 163 8.63 -4.53 -4.26
C TRP A 163 9.37 -3.38 -4.94
N GLY A 164 10.41 -2.83 -4.31
CA GLY A 164 11.20 -1.71 -4.82
C GLY A 164 11.99 -2.05 -6.07
N VAL A 165 12.58 -3.25 -6.13
CA VAL A 165 13.26 -3.75 -7.33
C VAL A 165 12.27 -3.92 -8.49
N LEU A 166 11.10 -4.52 -8.22
CA LEU A 166 10.07 -4.69 -9.25
C LEU A 166 9.50 -3.35 -9.71
N TYR A 167 9.31 -2.39 -8.80
CA TYR A 167 8.88 -1.03 -9.12
C TYR A 167 9.92 -0.29 -9.96
N TYR A 168 11.20 -0.37 -9.60
CA TYR A 168 12.31 0.22 -10.36
C TYR A 168 12.41 -0.38 -11.76
N LEU A 169 12.30 -1.71 -11.88
CA LEU A 169 12.28 -2.39 -13.17
C LEU A 169 11.10 -1.92 -14.03
N MET A 170 9.92 -1.77 -13.41
CA MET A 170 8.71 -1.32 -14.08
C MET A 170 8.81 0.12 -14.58
N ASP A 171 9.34 1.03 -13.76
CA ASP A 171 9.26 2.47 -14.03
C ASP A 171 10.47 3.02 -14.79
N GLN A 172 11.67 2.51 -14.51
CA GLN A 172 12.91 3.04 -15.08
C GLN A 172 13.45 2.16 -16.22
N VAL A 173 13.39 0.84 -16.05
CA VAL A 173 14.06 -0.10 -16.96
C VAL A 173 13.22 -0.43 -18.18
N LEU A 174 11.94 -0.79 -18.00
CA LEU A 174 11.05 -1.16 -19.11
C LEU A 174 10.88 -0.05 -20.17
N PRO A 175 10.69 1.23 -19.82
CA PRO A 175 10.58 2.29 -20.82
C PRO A 175 11.88 2.50 -21.63
N GLY A 176 13.04 2.12 -21.07
CA GLY A 176 14.35 2.30 -21.70
C GLY A 176 14.65 1.35 -22.87
N PHE A 177 13.89 0.25 -23.01
CA PHE A 177 14.16 -0.78 -24.04
C PHE A 177 13.59 -0.47 -25.44
N GLY A 178 13.03 0.72 -25.67
CA GLY A 178 12.24 1.05 -26.87
C GLY A 178 13.02 1.47 -28.11
N GLN A 179 13.81 0.58 -28.72
CA GLN A 179 14.44 0.87 -30.03
C GLN A 179 13.64 0.34 -31.24
N THR A 180 12.80 -0.68 -31.06
CA THR A 180 11.98 -1.27 -32.13
C THR A 180 10.51 -1.29 -31.75
N PRO A 181 9.58 -1.19 -32.72
CA PRO A 181 8.14 -1.10 -32.44
C PRO A 181 7.58 -2.33 -31.73
N SER A 182 8.05 -3.54 -32.08
CA SER A 182 7.61 -4.79 -31.43
C SER A 182 8.06 -4.87 -29.96
N ILE A 183 9.28 -4.44 -29.64
CA ILE A 183 9.78 -4.41 -28.27
C ILE A 183 9.03 -3.36 -27.45
N LEU A 184 8.66 -2.23 -28.06
CA LEU A 184 7.90 -1.16 -27.39
C LEU A 184 6.50 -1.61 -26.98
N GLU A 185 5.79 -2.34 -27.84
CA GLU A 185 4.48 -2.92 -27.51
C GLU A 185 4.59 -3.93 -26.35
N PHE A 186 5.59 -4.81 -26.41
CA PHE A 186 5.83 -5.78 -25.35
C PHE A 186 6.17 -5.11 -24.01
N THR A 187 7.06 -4.12 -24.00
CA THR A 187 7.48 -3.44 -22.76
C THR A 187 6.33 -2.64 -22.16
N PHE A 188 5.47 -2.02 -22.99
CA PHE A 188 4.29 -1.32 -22.52
C PHE A 188 3.28 -2.26 -21.86
N THR A 189 2.99 -3.39 -22.51
CA THR A 189 2.08 -4.41 -21.97
C THR A 189 2.64 -5.02 -20.67
N ALA A 190 3.92 -5.38 -20.65
CA ALA A 190 4.58 -5.88 -19.44
C ALA A 190 4.54 -4.87 -18.29
N ARG A 191 4.79 -3.58 -18.58
CA ARG A 191 4.69 -2.50 -17.61
C ARG A 191 3.28 -2.38 -17.04
N GLN A 192 2.24 -2.47 -17.88
CA GLN A 192 0.86 -2.41 -17.42
C GLN A 192 0.50 -3.57 -16.49
N TYR A 193 0.90 -4.79 -16.83
CA TYR A 193 0.68 -5.96 -15.96
C TYR A 193 1.44 -5.84 -14.63
N LEU A 194 2.71 -5.44 -14.67
CA LEU A 194 3.50 -5.21 -13.46
C LEU A 194 2.91 -4.11 -12.59
N LYS A 195 2.45 -3.00 -13.19
CA LYS A 195 1.77 -1.94 -12.46
C LYS A 195 0.49 -2.44 -11.81
N GLY A 196 -0.33 -3.18 -12.55
CA GLY A 196 -1.57 -3.76 -12.02
C GLY A 196 -1.34 -4.79 -10.91
N LEU A 197 -0.16 -5.42 -10.88
CA LEU A 197 0.23 -6.37 -9.83
C LEU A 197 0.86 -5.69 -8.61
N LEU A 198 1.72 -4.68 -8.79
CA LEU A 198 2.43 -3.98 -7.70
C LEU A 198 1.60 -2.87 -7.04
N LEU A 199 0.77 -2.22 -7.85
CA LEU A 199 -0.06 -1.07 -7.50
C LEU A 199 -1.49 -1.30 -8.00
N PRO A 200 -2.20 -2.35 -7.53
CA PRO A 200 -3.58 -2.58 -7.93
C PRO A 200 -4.43 -1.42 -7.43
N GLU A 201 -4.85 -0.57 -8.36
CA GLU A 201 -5.64 0.63 -8.15
C GLU A 201 -6.93 0.52 -8.97
N LEU A 202 -8.07 0.83 -8.35
CA LEU A 202 -9.32 0.98 -9.08
C LEU A 202 -9.59 2.48 -9.31
N ASP A 203 -9.51 2.90 -10.56
CA ASP A 203 -9.88 4.27 -10.95
C ASP A 203 -11.42 4.39 -10.97
N PHE A 204 -12.00 4.79 -9.84
CA PHE A 204 -13.46 4.92 -9.68
C PHE A 204 -14.07 5.93 -10.65
N ARG A 205 -13.35 7.03 -10.94
CA ARG A 205 -13.82 8.03 -11.89
C ARG A 205 -14.03 7.40 -13.25
N ARG A 206 -13.02 6.70 -13.77
CA ARG A 206 -13.15 6.04 -15.09
C ARG A 206 -14.08 4.83 -15.07
N THR A 207 -14.26 4.19 -13.92
CA THR A 207 -15.10 2.98 -13.80
C THR A 207 -16.59 3.30 -13.78
N PHE A 208 -16.98 4.37 -13.07
CA PHE A 208 -18.37 4.73 -12.83
C PHE A 208 -18.85 5.96 -13.60
N ALA A 209 -17.94 6.88 -14.00
CA ALA A 209 -18.33 8.02 -14.83
C ALA A 209 -18.35 7.70 -16.34
N ALA A 210 -17.76 6.57 -16.75
CA ALA A 210 -17.90 6.08 -18.13
C ALA A 210 -19.26 5.39 -18.32
N THR A 211 -19.98 5.77 -19.36
CA THR A 211 -21.17 5.07 -19.85
C THR A 211 -20.78 4.28 -21.11
N PRO A 212 -20.80 2.92 -21.09
CA PRO A 212 -21.25 2.02 -20.02
C PRO A 212 -20.21 1.79 -18.90
N ILE A 213 -20.69 1.37 -17.73
CA ILE A 213 -19.87 1.00 -16.56
C ILE A 213 -18.85 -0.06 -16.96
N SER A 214 -17.57 0.16 -16.64
CA SER A 214 -16.50 -0.74 -17.05
C SER A 214 -16.33 -1.93 -16.09
N TRP A 215 -17.23 -2.91 -16.15
CA TRP A 215 -17.18 -4.14 -15.34
C TRP A 215 -15.84 -4.88 -15.44
N PHE A 216 -15.18 -4.80 -16.60
CA PHE A 216 -13.86 -5.36 -16.82
C PHE A 216 -12.81 -4.86 -15.81
N ARG A 217 -12.82 -3.57 -15.45
CA ARG A 217 -11.85 -3.00 -14.51
C ARG A 217 -12.08 -3.49 -13.08
N LEU A 218 -13.35 -3.55 -12.69
CA LEU A 218 -13.74 -4.00 -11.35
C LEU A 218 -13.42 -5.49 -11.16
N THR A 219 -13.73 -6.32 -12.15
CA THR A 219 -13.39 -7.76 -12.13
C THR A 219 -11.88 -8.00 -12.20
N THR A 220 -11.13 -7.24 -13.00
CA THR A 220 -9.66 -7.33 -13.04
C THR A 220 -9.04 -6.97 -11.69
N TYR A 221 -9.49 -5.88 -11.06
CA TYR A 221 -9.02 -5.50 -9.72
C TYR A 221 -9.31 -6.58 -8.68
N ALA A 222 -10.56 -7.07 -8.62
CA ALA A 222 -10.96 -8.12 -7.68
C ALA A 222 -10.18 -9.42 -7.93
N SER A 223 -9.97 -9.80 -9.19
CA SER A 223 -9.16 -10.96 -9.58
C SER A 223 -7.72 -10.82 -9.09
N ASN A 224 -7.05 -9.71 -9.36
CA ASN A 224 -5.66 -9.48 -8.93
C ASN A 224 -5.51 -9.56 -7.40
N VAL A 225 -6.39 -8.87 -6.65
CA VAL A 225 -6.37 -8.91 -5.17
C VAL A 225 -6.61 -10.33 -4.67
N SER A 226 -7.60 -11.03 -5.22
CA SER A 226 -7.91 -12.40 -4.82
C SER A 226 -6.77 -13.39 -5.11
N LEU A 227 -6.12 -13.28 -6.28
CA LEU A 227 -4.99 -14.11 -6.67
C LEU A 227 -3.79 -13.89 -5.76
N LEU A 228 -3.48 -12.64 -5.44
CA LEU A 228 -2.39 -12.30 -4.50
C LEU A 228 -2.64 -12.87 -3.11
N LEU A 229 -3.87 -12.77 -2.60
CA LEU A 229 -4.24 -13.33 -1.30
C LEU A 229 -4.22 -14.87 -1.31
N LEU A 230 -4.73 -15.51 -2.36
CA LEU A 230 -4.66 -16.97 -2.51
C LEU A 230 -3.22 -17.46 -2.58
N LEU A 231 -2.36 -16.76 -3.33
CA LEU A 231 -0.94 -17.07 -3.40
C LEU A 231 -0.27 -16.90 -2.04
N ALA A 232 -0.58 -15.82 -1.31
CA ALA A 232 -0.08 -15.58 0.03
C ALA A 232 -0.48 -16.71 1.00
N ILE A 233 -1.75 -17.13 1.00
CA ILE A 233 -2.25 -18.23 1.82
C ILE A 233 -1.57 -19.55 1.44
N TYR A 234 -1.43 -19.83 0.15
CA TYR A 234 -0.77 -21.03 -0.35
C TYR A 234 0.70 -21.12 0.07
N VAL A 235 1.46 -20.04 -0.13
CA VAL A 235 2.87 -19.95 0.29
C VAL A 235 2.99 -20.09 1.81
N PHE A 236 2.13 -19.42 2.56
CA PHE A 236 2.12 -19.47 4.02
C PHE A 236 1.75 -20.85 4.57
N ASN A 237 0.85 -21.58 3.91
CA ASN A 237 0.51 -22.95 4.28
C ASN A 237 1.67 -23.94 4.07
N ARG A 238 2.54 -23.68 3.09
CA ARG A 238 3.71 -24.53 2.81
C ARG A 238 4.93 -24.19 3.65
N ARG A 239 4.93 -23.07 4.36
CA ARG A 239 6.03 -22.74 5.27
C ARG A 239 6.03 -23.71 6.46
N GLU A 240 7.15 -24.39 6.62
CA GLU A 240 7.47 -25.16 7.81
C GLU A 240 7.84 -24.19 8.93
N VAL A 241 7.08 -24.23 10.02
CA VAL A 241 7.36 -23.43 11.20
C VAL A 241 8.30 -24.26 12.06
N SER A 242 9.61 -24.02 11.93
CA SER A 242 10.59 -24.72 12.77
C SER A 242 10.39 -24.30 14.22
N TYR A 243 10.03 -25.25 15.08
CA TYR A 243 9.84 -25.04 16.52
C TYR A 243 11.17 -24.93 17.29
N ALA A 244 12.31 -25.04 16.60
CA ALA A 244 13.61 -25.27 17.23
C ALA A 244 14.57 -24.07 17.25
N SER A 245 14.23 -22.91 16.67
CA SER A 245 15.11 -21.73 16.76
C SER A 245 14.79 -20.91 18.02
N ARG A 246 15.53 -21.19 19.10
CA ARG A 246 15.71 -20.26 20.22
C ARG A 246 16.98 -19.45 20.02
#